data_AF-A0A453MQ20-F1
#
_entry.id   AF-A0A453MQ20-F1
#
_cell.length_a   1.000
_cell.length_b   1.000
_cell.length_c   1.000
_cell.angle_alpha   90.00
_cell.angle_beta   90.00
_cell.angle_gamma   90.00
#
_symmetry.space_group_name_H-M   'P 1'
#
loop_
_entity.id
_entity.type
_entity.pdbx_description
1 polymer ?
#
loop_
_entity_poly.entity_id
_entity_poly.type
_entity_poly.pdbx_seq_one_letter_code
_entity_poly.pdbx_strand_id
1 'polypeptide(L)'
;MEAADAMPKQPLSVRTKTNGAMADDREVVGEPVSPSARLLEDMYIVIIIGFAAPMNLPAFRAGVASRIACHLPFRSIQATDKKGILRWVETTVSLDYHIVCPTLDAVAVAIDPDQAVEDYVASLSTQSMDNSRPLWDFHLLDFPTSEATSTAVMRVHHSLSDGVSLLTLLMSCARSAADHMKPPAMPPLPKRTGAIYARPRPPASAGALAFARWVWSFVLLAWHTTVDVAVFFATILFLKDTRTPFTTTGHHGELHRKRIVHRSLNLEDVKSVKQTMNCAVNDVLVGVTSAALSRYYYRKS
;
A
#
# COMPACT_ATOMS: atom_id res chain seq x y z
N MET A 1 21.63 -32.15 20.67
CA MET A 1 20.91 -33.31 20.11
C MET A 1 19.45 -32.99 20.40
N GLU A 2 18.70 -32.34 19.51
CA GLU A 2 18.35 -32.77 18.15
C GLU A 2 17.94 -31.51 17.37
N ALA A 3 18.55 -31.30 16.20
CA ALA A 3 18.25 -30.19 15.31
C ALA A 3 17.13 -30.63 14.36
N ALA A 4 15.97 -29.98 14.43
CA ALA A 4 14.90 -30.19 13.46
C ALA A 4 15.24 -29.44 12.17
N ASP A 5 15.56 -30.22 11.14
CA ASP A 5 15.92 -29.80 9.79
C ASP A 5 14.74 -29.10 9.10
N ALA A 6 14.89 -27.83 8.78
CA ALA A 6 13.89 -27.05 8.06
C ALA A 6 13.98 -27.40 6.57
N MET A 7 13.08 -28.28 6.09
CA MET A 7 13.01 -28.61 4.67
C MET A 7 12.73 -27.36 3.81
N PRO A 8 13.45 -27.18 2.68
CA PRO A 8 13.18 -26.11 1.74
C PRO A 8 11.80 -26.29 1.10
N LYS A 9 10.98 -25.23 1.15
CA LYS A 9 9.65 -25.18 0.51
C LYS A 9 9.81 -25.37 -1.00
N GLN A 10 9.30 -26.49 -1.53
CA GLN A 10 9.23 -26.74 -2.97
C GLN A 10 8.38 -25.66 -3.67
N PRO A 11 8.79 -25.16 -4.85
CA PRO A 11 7.94 -24.31 -5.67
C PRO A 11 6.70 -25.08 -6.14
N LEU A 12 5.53 -24.45 -5.99
CA LEU A 12 4.20 -25.02 -6.25
C LEU A 12 4.03 -25.45 -7.72
N SER A 13 3.72 -26.73 -7.94
CA SER A 13 3.11 -27.20 -9.19
C SER A 13 1.59 -27.03 -9.11
N VAL A 14 1.02 -26.08 -9.84
CA VAL A 14 -0.44 -25.91 -9.90
C VAL A 14 -1.03 -26.98 -10.83
N ARG A 15 -1.83 -27.90 -10.26
CA ARG A 15 -2.57 -28.92 -11.02
C ARG A 15 -4.01 -28.43 -11.27
N THR A 16 -4.27 -27.91 -12.46
CA THR A 16 -5.64 -27.62 -12.91
C THR A 16 -6.36 -28.94 -13.21
N LYS A 17 -7.49 -29.20 -12.53
CA LYS A 17 -8.39 -30.31 -12.89
C LYS A 17 -9.06 -29.98 -14.22
N THR A 18 -8.60 -30.60 -15.29
CA THR A 18 -9.39 -30.80 -16.52
C THR A 18 -9.67 -32.28 -16.65
N ASN A 19 -10.96 -32.61 -16.82
CA ASN A 19 -11.40 -33.98 -17.06
C ASN A 19 -10.74 -34.50 -18.34
N GLY A 20 -10.03 -35.63 -18.20
CA GLY A 20 -9.74 -36.62 -19.24
C GLY A 20 -9.18 -36.14 -20.58
N ALA A 21 -7.84 -36.20 -20.71
CA ALA A 21 -7.06 -36.67 -21.87
C ALA A 21 -5.80 -35.81 -22.08
N MET A 22 -4.64 -36.48 -22.03
CA MET A 22 -3.27 -36.04 -22.38
C MET A 22 -2.71 -34.79 -21.68
N ALA A 23 -1.54 -34.98 -21.06
CA ALA A 23 -0.71 -33.94 -20.49
C ALA A 23 -0.31 -32.93 -21.58
N ASP A 24 -0.97 -31.78 -21.58
CA ASP A 24 -0.63 -30.64 -22.42
C ASP A 24 0.36 -29.75 -21.66
N ASP A 25 1.53 -29.59 -22.28
CA ASP A 25 2.73 -28.91 -21.80
C ASP A 25 2.54 -27.39 -21.89
N ARG A 26 1.55 -26.86 -21.14
CA ARG A 26 1.20 -25.44 -21.22
C ARG A 26 2.29 -24.59 -20.59
N GLU A 27 3.04 -23.89 -21.43
CA GLU A 27 3.88 -22.76 -21.04
C GLU A 27 3.03 -21.80 -20.19
N VAL A 28 3.57 -21.31 -19.06
CA VAL A 28 2.88 -20.31 -18.25
C VAL A 28 2.90 -18.99 -19.03
N VAL A 29 1.89 -18.81 -19.89
CA VAL A 29 1.70 -17.60 -20.71
C VAL A 29 1.16 -16.50 -19.79
N GLY A 30 2.06 -15.78 -19.15
CA GLY A 30 1.75 -14.65 -18.27
C GLY A 30 2.80 -13.55 -18.36
N GLU A 31 2.40 -12.32 -18.08
CA GLU A 31 3.34 -11.19 -18.01
C GLU A 31 4.30 -11.39 -16.81
N PRO A 32 5.61 -11.12 -16.97
CA PRO A 32 6.53 -11.16 -15.84
C PRO A 32 6.13 -10.15 -14.77
N VAL A 33 6.22 -10.56 -13.50
CA VAL A 33 6.00 -9.66 -12.36
C VAL A 33 7.02 -8.52 -12.41
N SER A 34 6.61 -7.29 -12.13
CA SER A 34 7.47 -6.11 -12.21
C SER A 34 8.64 -6.19 -11.20
N PRO A 35 9.77 -5.52 -11.46
CA PRO A 35 10.91 -5.53 -10.54
C PRO A 35 10.56 -5.05 -9.12
N SER A 36 9.75 -4.00 -9.01
CA SER A 36 9.29 -3.48 -7.71
C SER A 36 8.42 -4.47 -6.95
N ALA A 37 7.56 -5.22 -7.64
CA ALA A 37 6.73 -6.26 -7.03
C ALA A 37 7.54 -7.49 -6.56
N ARG A 38 8.71 -7.76 -7.17
CA ARG A 38 9.63 -8.82 -6.72
C ARG A 38 10.49 -8.42 -5.53
N LEU A 39 10.78 -7.13 -5.37
CA LEU A 39 11.63 -6.63 -4.28
C LEU A 39 10.87 -6.51 -2.95
N LEU A 40 9.55 -6.33 -3.02
CA LEU A 40 8.68 -6.10 -1.86
C LEU A 40 8.02 -7.40 -1.42
N GLU A 41 8.85 -8.37 -1.02
CA GLU A 41 8.37 -9.61 -0.39
C GLU A 41 7.74 -9.27 0.98
N ASP A 42 6.53 -9.79 1.25
CA ASP A 42 5.79 -9.64 2.51
C ASP A 42 5.38 -8.20 2.92
N MET A 43 5.09 -7.34 1.94
CA MET A 43 4.52 -6.01 2.21
C MET A 43 3.03 -5.94 1.84
N TYR A 44 2.20 -5.69 2.86
CA TYR A 44 0.75 -5.60 2.72
C TYR A 44 0.27 -4.18 3.00
N ILE A 45 -0.64 -3.69 2.15
CA ILE A 45 -1.44 -2.49 2.39
C ILE A 45 -2.67 -2.93 3.18
N VAL A 46 -2.93 -2.25 4.29
CA VAL A 46 -4.12 -2.47 5.12
C VAL A 46 -4.97 -1.21 5.06
N ILE A 47 -6.25 -1.38 4.73
CA ILE A 47 -7.23 -0.29 4.63
C ILE A 47 -8.38 -0.60 5.58
N ILE A 48 -8.73 0.36 6.42
CA ILE A 48 -9.88 0.27 7.32
C ILE A 48 -10.96 1.20 6.78
N ILE A 49 -12.17 0.67 6.59
CA ILE A 49 -13.32 1.38 6.03
C ILE A 49 -14.47 1.28 7.04
N GLY A 50 -14.86 2.41 7.61
CA GLY A 50 -16.04 2.52 8.47
C GLY A 50 -17.31 2.78 7.66
N PHE A 51 -18.40 2.11 7.99
CA PHE A 51 -19.72 2.31 7.40
C PHE A 51 -20.69 2.89 8.43
N ALA A 52 -21.48 3.89 8.03
CA ALA A 52 -22.52 4.49 8.88
C ALA A 52 -23.80 3.63 9.01
N ALA A 53 -23.82 2.46 8.37
CA ALA A 53 -24.95 1.53 8.39
C ALA A 53 -24.45 0.09 8.63
N PRO A 54 -25.32 -0.82 9.11
CA PRO A 54 -25.00 -2.23 9.19
C PRO A 54 -24.66 -2.81 7.82
N MET A 55 -23.76 -3.78 7.79
CA MET A 55 -23.26 -4.31 6.53
C MET A 55 -24.23 -5.34 5.93
N ASN A 56 -24.71 -5.09 4.71
CA ASN A 56 -25.42 -6.11 3.94
C ASN A 56 -24.40 -7.03 3.24
N LEU A 57 -24.07 -8.16 3.88
CA LEU A 57 -23.06 -9.11 3.37
C LEU A 57 -23.33 -9.60 1.93
N PRO A 58 -24.56 -10.01 1.55
CA PRO A 58 -24.85 -10.35 0.16
C PRO A 58 -24.57 -9.22 -0.85
N ALA A 59 -24.98 -7.99 -0.52
CA ALA A 59 -24.74 -6.83 -1.39
C ALA A 59 -23.24 -6.49 -1.46
N PHE A 60 -22.54 -6.55 -0.34
CA PHE A 60 -21.08 -6.35 -0.27
C PHE A 60 -20.36 -7.37 -1.15
N ARG A 61 -20.69 -8.65 -1.02
CA ARG A 61 -20.11 -9.73 -1.83
C ARG A 61 -20.34 -9.52 -3.32
N ALA A 62 -21.55 -9.14 -3.73
CA ALA A 62 -21.86 -8.83 -5.12
C ALA A 62 -21.07 -7.60 -5.64
N GLY A 63 -20.87 -6.59 -4.78
CA GLY A 63 -20.04 -5.42 -5.07
C GLY A 63 -18.58 -5.80 -5.29
N VAL A 64 -17.98 -6.57 -4.38
CA VAL A 64 -16.59 -7.05 -4.50
C VAL A 64 -16.39 -7.87 -5.78
N ALA A 65 -17.33 -8.79 -6.09
CA ALA A 65 -17.29 -9.60 -7.30
C ALA A 65 -17.25 -8.75 -8.58
N SER A 66 -18.13 -7.75 -8.65
CA SER A 66 -18.37 -6.96 -9.86
C SER A 66 -17.41 -5.79 -10.05
N ARG A 67 -16.82 -5.27 -8.96
CA ARG A 67 -16.00 -4.06 -8.98
C ARG A 67 -14.54 -4.26 -8.61
N ILE A 68 -14.18 -5.29 -7.85
CA ILE A 68 -12.79 -5.51 -7.41
C ILE A 68 -12.22 -6.74 -8.11
N ALA A 69 -12.87 -7.90 -7.94
CA ALA A 69 -12.40 -9.16 -8.50
C ALA A 69 -12.44 -9.22 -10.04
N CYS A 70 -13.09 -8.25 -10.70
CA CYS A 70 -13.10 -8.14 -12.16
C CYS A 70 -11.80 -7.55 -12.73
N HIS A 71 -11.02 -6.82 -11.93
CA HIS A 71 -9.77 -6.20 -12.37
C HIS A 71 -8.63 -7.22 -12.42
N LEU A 72 -7.81 -7.12 -13.47
CA LEU A 72 -6.77 -8.10 -13.80
C LEU A 72 -5.83 -8.46 -12.62
N PRO A 73 -5.28 -7.51 -11.84
CA PRO A 73 -4.42 -7.87 -10.71
C PRO A 73 -5.15 -8.71 -9.64
N PHE A 74 -6.41 -8.37 -9.36
CA PHE A 74 -7.22 -9.01 -8.32
C PHE A 74 -7.77 -10.40 -8.71
N ARG A 75 -7.62 -10.79 -9.98
CA ARG A 75 -7.92 -12.14 -10.47
C ARG A 75 -6.68 -12.94 -10.84
N SER A 76 -5.49 -12.48 -10.44
CA SER A 76 -4.22 -13.10 -10.81
C SER A 76 -3.44 -13.58 -9.60
N ILE A 77 -2.69 -14.66 -9.80
CA ILE A 77 -1.72 -15.21 -8.84
C ILE A 77 -0.31 -15.10 -9.42
N GLN A 78 0.68 -15.12 -8.53
CA GLN A 78 2.08 -15.16 -8.91
C GLN A 78 2.53 -16.62 -9.00
N ALA A 79 2.96 -17.05 -10.18
CA ALA A 79 3.47 -18.39 -10.42
C ALA A 79 4.86 -18.33 -11.06
N THR A 80 5.75 -19.21 -10.62
CA THR A 80 7.10 -19.30 -11.16
C THR A 80 7.11 -20.16 -12.42
N ASP A 81 7.64 -19.64 -13.53
CA ASP A 81 7.81 -20.40 -14.75
C ASP A 81 8.99 -21.39 -14.68
N LYS A 82 9.15 -22.24 -15.71
CA LYS A 82 10.25 -23.22 -15.80
C LYS A 82 11.64 -22.56 -15.78
N LYS A 83 11.76 -21.25 -16.01
CA LYS A 83 13.00 -20.46 -16.01
C LYS A 83 13.26 -19.74 -14.68
N GLY A 84 12.42 -19.98 -13.66
CA GLY A 84 12.53 -19.32 -12.37
C GLY A 84 11.98 -17.89 -12.34
N ILE A 85 11.28 -17.45 -13.39
CA ILE A 85 10.73 -16.10 -13.49
C ILE A 85 9.30 -16.10 -12.95
N LEU A 86 9.03 -15.20 -12.00
CA LEU A 86 7.70 -14.98 -11.46
C LEU A 86 6.81 -14.28 -12.49
N ARG A 87 5.64 -14.86 -12.78
CA ARG A 87 4.66 -14.37 -13.76
C ARG A 87 3.27 -14.27 -13.16
N TRP A 88 2.47 -13.35 -13.69
CA TRP A 88 1.05 -13.24 -13.38
C TRP A 88 0.25 -14.27 -14.18
N VAL A 89 -0.56 -15.05 -13.48
CA VAL A 89 -1.45 -16.06 -14.07
C VAL A 89 -2.87 -15.80 -13.59
N GLU A 90 -3.80 -15.62 -14.53
CA GLU A 90 -5.21 -15.48 -14.18
C GLU A 90 -5.75 -16.76 -13.54
N THR A 91 -6.60 -16.59 -12.54
CA THR A 91 -7.27 -17.67 -11.83
C THR A 91 -8.74 -17.34 -11.59
N THR A 92 -9.53 -18.37 -11.29
CA THR A 92 -10.90 -18.19 -10.83
C THR A 92 -10.92 -17.75 -9.38
N VAL A 93 -11.51 -16.59 -9.10
CA VAL A 93 -11.62 -16.03 -7.75
C VAL A 93 -12.82 -16.63 -7.02
N SER A 94 -12.59 -17.24 -5.86
CA SER A 94 -13.66 -17.67 -4.94
C SER A 94 -13.76 -16.71 -3.77
N LEU A 95 -14.86 -15.97 -3.67
CA LEU A 95 -15.05 -14.94 -2.64
C LEU A 95 -15.14 -15.50 -1.22
N ASP A 96 -15.45 -16.79 -1.04
CA ASP A 96 -15.49 -17.43 0.29
C ASP A 96 -14.12 -17.43 0.98
N TYR A 97 -13.06 -17.38 0.19
CA TYR A 97 -11.69 -17.32 0.69
C TYR A 97 -11.18 -15.89 0.87
N HIS A 98 -11.86 -14.91 0.29
CA HIS A 98 -11.45 -13.50 0.31
C HIS A 98 -12.36 -12.62 1.17
N ILE A 99 -13.48 -13.14 1.67
CA ILE A 99 -14.38 -12.41 2.58
C ILE A 99 -14.49 -13.22 3.86
N VAL A 100 -13.88 -12.71 4.92
CA VAL A 100 -13.78 -13.33 6.24
C VAL A 100 -14.64 -12.53 7.21
N CYS A 101 -15.53 -13.21 7.93
CA CYS A 101 -16.26 -12.61 9.05
C CYS A 101 -15.70 -13.21 10.34
N PRO A 102 -14.67 -12.59 10.96
CA PRO A 102 -14.06 -13.13 12.17
C PRO A 102 -15.02 -13.06 13.36
N THR A 103 -14.94 -14.06 14.23
CA THR A 103 -15.57 -14.02 15.54
C THR A 103 -14.57 -13.46 16.56
N LEU A 104 -14.88 -12.30 17.12
CA LEU A 104 -14.08 -11.65 18.16
C LEU A 104 -14.65 -11.99 19.55
N ASP A 105 -13.82 -11.80 20.58
CA ASP A 105 -14.28 -11.93 21.97
C ASP A 105 -15.31 -10.84 22.29
N ALA A 106 -16.55 -11.27 22.53
CA ALA A 106 -17.67 -10.39 22.82
C ALA A 106 -17.45 -9.53 24.08
N VAL A 107 -16.70 -10.02 25.07
CA VAL A 107 -16.41 -9.26 26.28
C VAL A 107 -15.44 -8.13 25.96
N ALA A 108 -14.39 -8.40 25.19
CA ALA A 108 -13.43 -7.38 24.77
C ALA A 108 -14.09 -6.31 23.89
N VAL A 109 -14.93 -6.71 22.94
CA VAL A 109 -15.69 -5.79 22.07
C VAL A 109 -16.64 -4.91 22.88
N ALA A 110 -17.31 -5.45 23.90
CA ALA A 110 -18.21 -4.67 24.75
C ALA A 110 -17.49 -3.65 25.65
N ILE A 111 -16.24 -3.93 26.03
CA ILE A 111 -15.41 -3.01 26.85
C ILE A 111 -14.91 -1.85 26.00
N ASP A 112 -14.27 -2.15 24.86
CA ASP A 112 -13.71 -1.15 23.96
C ASP A 112 -13.75 -1.67 22.51
N PRO A 113 -14.80 -1.32 21.73
CA PRO A 113 -14.96 -1.82 20.37
C PRO A 113 -13.89 -1.25 19.42
N ASP A 114 -13.46 0.00 19.63
CA ASP A 114 -12.41 0.63 18.82
C ASP A 114 -11.07 -0.10 19.02
N GLN A 115 -10.71 -0.38 20.27
CA GLN A 115 -9.51 -1.16 20.58
C GLN A 115 -9.61 -2.59 20.01
N ALA A 116 -10.79 -3.22 20.04
CA ALA A 116 -10.97 -4.56 19.47
C ALA A 116 -10.70 -4.58 17.95
N VAL A 117 -11.15 -3.55 17.21
CA VAL A 117 -10.80 -3.38 15.79
C VAL A 117 -9.30 -3.18 15.63
N GLU A 118 -8.70 -2.25 16.38
CA GLU A 118 -7.27 -1.95 16.31
C GLU A 118 -6.40 -3.21 16.57
N ASP A 119 -6.74 -3.98 17.59
CA ASP A 119 -6.01 -5.20 17.96
C ASP A 119 -6.22 -6.31 16.92
N TYR A 120 -7.41 -6.44 16.35
CA TYR A 120 -7.66 -7.35 15.25
C TYR A 120 -6.81 -7.00 14.02
N VAL A 121 -6.84 -5.74 13.60
CA VAL A 121 -6.06 -5.24 12.45
C VAL A 121 -4.55 -5.43 12.70
N ALA A 122 -4.09 -5.14 13.92
CA ALA A 122 -2.72 -5.42 14.35
C ALA A 122 -2.35 -6.91 14.20
N SER A 123 -3.26 -7.84 14.48
CA SER A 123 -3.01 -9.28 14.32
C SER A 123 -2.84 -9.70 12.85
N LEU A 124 -3.47 -8.99 11.91
CA LEU A 124 -3.33 -9.25 10.47
C LEU A 124 -1.92 -8.92 9.96
N SER A 125 -1.16 -8.07 10.67
CA SER A 125 0.21 -7.69 10.28
C SER A 125 1.23 -8.82 10.36
N THR A 126 0.91 -9.89 11.09
CA THR A 126 1.77 -11.08 11.26
C THR A 126 1.24 -12.31 10.55
N GLN A 127 0.08 -12.23 9.92
CA GLN A 127 -0.52 -13.35 9.18
C GLN A 127 -0.06 -13.31 7.73
N SER A 128 0.52 -14.40 7.25
CA SER A 128 0.82 -14.55 5.82
C SER A 128 -0.44 -14.76 4.99
N MET A 129 -0.38 -14.41 3.71
CA MET A 129 -1.42 -14.75 2.73
C MET A 129 -1.10 -16.08 2.04
N ASP A 130 -2.14 -16.77 1.59
CA ASP A 130 -2.02 -17.99 0.78
C ASP A 130 -1.70 -17.62 -0.68
N ASN A 131 -0.45 -17.86 -1.10
CA ASN A 131 0.03 -17.59 -2.46
C ASN A 131 -0.64 -18.44 -3.55
N SER A 132 -1.46 -19.44 -3.20
CA SER A 132 -2.27 -20.19 -4.17
C SER A 132 -3.51 -19.41 -4.64
N ARG A 133 -3.76 -18.22 -4.08
CA ARG A 133 -4.94 -17.39 -4.33
C ARG A 133 -4.52 -15.94 -4.59
N PRO A 134 -5.36 -15.14 -5.26
CA PRO A 134 -5.10 -13.71 -5.40
C PRO A 134 -4.84 -13.07 -4.03
N LEU A 135 -3.78 -12.27 -3.92
CA LEU A 135 -3.23 -11.82 -2.64
C LEU A 135 -3.98 -10.62 -2.04
N TRP A 136 -5.27 -10.80 -1.79
CA TRP A 136 -6.12 -9.80 -1.13
C TRP A 136 -7.23 -10.49 -0.33
N ASP A 137 -7.71 -9.85 0.73
CA ASP A 137 -8.88 -10.30 1.49
C ASP A 137 -9.59 -9.10 2.15
N PHE A 138 -10.84 -9.34 2.53
CA PHE A 138 -11.70 -8.47 3.30
C PHE A 138 -12.04 -9.17 4.60
N HIS A 139 -11.95 -8.44 5.71
CA HIS A 139 -12.38 -8.87 7.02
C HIS A 139 -13.51 -7.96 7.49
N LEU A 140 -14.67 -8.53 7.75
CA LEU A 140 -15.90 -7.77 8.04
C LEU A 140 -16.22 -7.85 9.52
N LEU A 141 -16.20 -6.69 10.18
CA LEU A 141 -16.42 -6.51 11.61
C LEU A 141 -17.80 -5.85 11.80
N ASP A 142 -18.82 -6.68 12.05
CA ASP A 142 -20.21 -6.26 12.14
C ASP A 142 -20.62 -5.92 13.59
N PHE A 143 -19.98 -4.89 14.14
CA PHE A 143 -20.34 -4.29 15.42
C PHE A 143 -20.02 -2.79 15.40
N PRO A 144 -20.76 -1.97 16.16
CA PRO A 144 -20.55 -0.54 16.20
C PRO A 144 -19.27 -0.17 16.97
N THR A 145 -18.53 0.79 16.44
CA THR A 145 -17.42 1.48 17.09
C THR A 145 -17.81 2.94 17.34
N SER A 146 -16.89 3.75 17.89
CA SER A 146 -17.14 5.19 18.11
C SER A 146 -17.48 5.97 16.84
N GLU A 147 -17.01 5.54 15.67
CA GLU A 147 -17.13 6.28 14.40
C GLU A 147 -17.90 5.54 13.29
N ALA A 148 -18.21 4.26 13.47
CA ALA A 148 -18.86 3.44 12.45
C ALA A 148 -19.83 2.43 13.05
N THR A 149 -20.89 2.08 12.32
CA THR A 149 -21.82 1.01 12.69
C THR A 149 -21.29 -0.37 12.33
N SER A 150 -20.48 -0.45 11.28
CA SER A 150 -19.74 -1.65 10.90
C SER A 150 -18.41 -1.25 10.25
N THR A 151 -17.41 -2.13 10.29
CA THR A 151 -16.08 -1.87 9.75
C THR A 151 -15.65 -2.98 8.80
N ALA A 152 -15.12 -2.62 7.63
CA ALA A 152 -14.40 -3.56 6.77
C ALA A 152 -12.91 -3.26 6.79
N VAL A 153 -12.10 -4.32 6.88
CA VAL A 153 -10.65 -4.24 6.77
C VAL A 153 -10.25 -4.95 5.49
N MET A 154 -9.65 -4.22 4.55
CA MET A 154 -9.09 -4.79 3.33
C MET A 154 -7.58 -4.96 3.49
N ARG A 155 -7.06 -6.15 3.20
CA ARG A 155 -5.62 -6.40 3.12
C ARG A 155 -5.28 -6.71 1.67
N VAL A 156 -4.24 -6.08 1.15
CA VAL A 156 -3.82 -6.23 -0.25
C VAL A 156 -2.31 -6.31 -0.31
N HIS A 157 -1.76 -7.34 -0.95
CA HIS A 157 -0.33 -7.41 -1.19
C HIS A 157 0.13 -6.28 -2.13
N HIS A 158 1.20 -5.57 -1.77
CA HIS A 158 1.64 -4.36 -2.48
C HIS A 158 2.04 -4.60 -3.94
N SER A 159 2.30 -5.85 -4.33
CA SER A 159 2.50 -6.20 -5.74
C SER A 159 1.26 -6.00 -6.61
N LEU A 160 0.06 -5.99 -6.03
CA LEU A 160 -1.21 -5.89 -6.77
C LEU A 160 -1.57 -4.46 -7.09
N SER A 161 -1.25 -3.53 -6.20
CA SER A 161 -1.60 -2.12 -6.36
C SER A 161 -0.72 -1.24 -5.48
N ASP A 162 -0.43 -0.04 -5.97
CA ASP A 162 0.02 1.08 -5.13
C ASP A 162 -1.18 1.74 -4.41
N GLY A 163 -0.88 2.63 -3.45
CA GLY A 163 -1.90 3.30 -2.65
C GLY A 163 -2.84 4.24 -3.44
N VAL A 164 -2.38 4.87 -4.52
CA VAL A 164 -3.20 5.79 -5.35
C VAL A 164 -4.14 4.99 -6.24
N SER A 165 -3.64 3.95 -6.90
CA SER A 165 -4.40 3.03 -7.72
C SER A 165 -5.48 2.31 -6.88
N LEU A 166 -5.12 1.90 -5.66
CA LEU A 166 -6.05 1.24 -4.74
C LEU A 166 -7.13 2.20 -4.22
N LEU A 167 -6.76 3.42 -3.84
CA LEU A 167 -7.73 4.45 -3.46
C LEU A 167 -8.67 4.78 -4.62
N THR A 168 -8.15 4.91 -5.83
CA THR A 168 -8.94 5.17 -7.04
C THR A 168 -9.95 4.04 -7.30
N LEU A 169 -9.52 2.79 -7.16
CA LEU A 169 -10.38 1.62 -7.27
C LEU A 169 -11.51 1.66 -6.23
N LEU A 170 -11.18 1.88 -4.95
CA LEU A 170 -12.17 1.96 -3.88
C LEU A 170 -13.17 3.12 -4.10
N MET A 171 -12.69 4.29 -4.52
CA MET A 171 -13.55 5.42 -4.86
C MET A 171 -14.46 5.11 -6.05
N SER A 172 -14.01 4.33 -7.03
CA SER A 172 -14.85 3.87 -8.14
C SER A 172 -15.94 2.87 -7.73
N CYS A 173 -15.76 2.21 -6.58
CA CYS A 173 -16.77 1.34 -5.97
C CYS A 173 -17.84 2.15 -5.21
N ALA A 174 -17.58 3.42 -4.91
CA ALA A 174 -18.47 4.30 -4.16
C ALA A 174 -19.35 5.18 -5.06
N ARG A 175 -20.38 5.77 -4.46
CA ARG A 175 -21.23 6.80 -5.08
C ARG A 175 -21.13 8.08 -4.29
N SER A 176 -21.31 9.21 -4.97
CA SER A 176 -21.34 10.51 -4.30
C SER A 176 -22.48 10.55 -3.29
N ALA A 177 -22.20 11.08 -2.10
CA ALA A 177 -23.22 11.32 -1.08
C ALA A 177 -24.20 12.44 -1.47
N ALA A 178 -23.78 13.36 -2.32
CA ALA A 178 -24.62 14.45 -2.83
C ALA A 178 -25.45 14.02 -4.06
N ASP A 179 -24.99 13.02 -4.82
CA ASP A 179 -25.66 12.51 -6.02
C ASP A 179 -25.34 11.02 -6.21
N HIS A 180 -26.24 10.15 -5.75
CA HIS A 180 -26.05 8.71 -5.77
C HIS A 180 -25.93 8.10 -7.18
N MET A 181 -26.26 8.84 -8.23
CA MET A 181 -26.10 8.39 -9.62
C MET A 181 -24.67 8.61 -10.15
N LYS A 182 -23.88 9.45 -9.49
CA LYS A 182 -22.51 9.79 -9.93
C LYS A 182 -21.44 9.15 -9.05
N PRO A 183 -20.27 8.82 -9.61
CA PRO A 183 -19.11 8.50 -8.79
C PRO A 183 -18.69 9.73 -7.97
N PRO A 184 -17.99 9.53 -6.85
CA PRO A 184 -17.40 10.65 -6.12
C PRO A 184 -16.45 11.44 -7.03
N ALA A 185 -16.43 12.77 -6.85
CA ALA A 185 -15.54 13.62 -7.62
C ALA A 185 -14.08 13.30 -7.24
N MET A 186 -13.32 12.80 -8.20
CA MET A 186 -11.87 12.72 -8.04
C MET A 186 -11.26 14.10 -8.31
N PRO A 187 -10.35 14.58 -7.45
CA PRO A 187 -9.63 15.81 -7.75
C PRO A 187 -8.92 15.64 -9.10
N PRO A 188 -8.90 16.68 -9.95
CA PRO A 188 -8.19 16.60 -11.22
C PRO A 188 -6.73 16.27 -10.93
N LEU A 189 -6.19 15.31 -11.69
CA LEU A 189 -4.75 15.04 -11.66
C LEU A 189 -4.03 16.37 -11.89
N PRO A 190 -3.03 16.71 -11.06
CA PRO A 190 -2.26 17.92 -11.27
C PRO A 190 -1.68 17.88 -12.69
N LYS A 191 -2.15 18.78 -13.55
CA LYS A 191 -1.61 18.92 -14.90
C LYS A 191 -0.20 19.45 -14.75
N ARG A 192 0.77 18.57 -14.96
CA ARG A 192 2.19 18.94 -14.96
C ARG A 192 2.43 19.90 -16.12
N THR A 193 2.62 21.19 -15.79
CA THR A 193 2.81 22.27 -16.78
C THR A 193 4.24 22.36 -17.34
N GLY A 194 5.12 21.39 -17.04
CA GLY A 194 6.46 21.31 -17.61
C GLY A 194 7.37 20.28 -16.94
N ALA A 195 8.61 20.16 -17.43
CA ALA A 195 9.64 19.39 -16.72
C ALA A 195 10.03 20.10 -15.42
N ILE A 196 10.24 19.33 -14.34
CA ILE A 196 10.64 19.85 -13.00
C ILE A 196 11.92 20.70 -13.08
N TYR A 197 12.76 20.43 -14.09
CA TYR A 197 14.01 21.15 -14.36
C TYR A 197 14.05 21.71 -15.79
N ALA A 198 12.91 22.20 -16.30
CA ALA A 198 12.90 22.86 -17.61
C ALA A 198 13.80 24.11 -17.55
N ARG A 199 14.97 24.03 -18.20
CA ARG A 199 15.85 25.18 -18.43
C ARG A 199 15.75 25.57 -19.90
N PRO A 200 14.74 26.38 -20.27
CA PRO A 200 14.50 26.72 -21.67
C PRO A 200 15.73 27.35 -22.29
N ARG A 201 16.05 26.93 -23.52
CA ARG A 201 17.18 27.48 -24.27
C ARG A 201 16.91 28.96 -24.54
N PRO A 202 17.88 29.85 -24.30
CA PRO A 202 17.72 31.26 -24.66
C PRO A 202 17.52 31.41 -26.18
N PRO A 203 16.71 32.39 -26.62
CA PRO A 203 16.52 32.65 -28.05
C PRO A 203 17.84 33.08 -28.71
N ALA A 204 17.98 32.84 -30.02
CA ALA A 204 19.21 33.17 -30.74
C ALA A 204 19.60 34.67 -30.66
N SER A 205 18.60 35.54 -30.47
CA SER A 205 18.78 36.98 -30.27
C SER A 205 19.41 37.37 -28.92
N ALA A 206 19.46 36.46 -27.94
CA ALA A 206 20.01 36.74 -26.61
C ALA A 206 21.55 36.78 -26.56
N GLY A 207 22.21 36.42 -27.66
CA GLY A 207 23.66 36.49 -27.81
C GLY A 207 24.44 35.35 -27.14
N ALA A 208 25.75 35.32 -27.42
CA ALA A 208 26.65 34.24 -26.99
C ALA A 208 26.78 34.12 -25.46
N LEU A 209 26.71 35.23 -24.72
CA LEU A 209 26.81 35.22 -23.26
C LEU A 209 25.62 34.50 -22.61
N ALA A 210 24.40 34.73 -23.11
CA ALA A 210 23.20 34.05 -22.62
C ALA A 210 23.26 32.54 -22.92
N PHE A 211 23.75 32.17 -24.10
CA PHE A 211 23.99 30.77 -24.46
C PHE A 211 25.03 30.11 -23.55
N ALA A 212 26.16 30.78 -23.29
CA ALA A 212 27.20 30.29 -22.40
C ALA A 212 26.69 30.11 -20.96
N ARG A 213 25.92 31.06 -20.42
CA ARG A 213 25.27 30.91 -19.10
C ARG A 213 24.31 29.73 -19.06
N TRP A 214 23.53 29.51 -20.12
CA TRP A 214 22.63 28.38 -20.22
C TRP A 214 23.39 27.04 -20.21
N VAL A 215 24.44 26.90 -21.01
CA VAL A 215 25.32 25.71 -21.00
C VAL A 215 25.97 25.51 -19.63
N TRP A 216 26.54 26.58 -19.05
CA TRP A 216 27.15 26.54 -17.72
C TRP A 216 26.19 26.05 -16.64
N SER A 217 24.91 26.41 -16.76
CA SER A 217 23.87 25.94 -15.86
C SER A 217 23.74 24.40 -15.86
N PHE A 218 23.88 23.74 -17.02
CA PHE A 218 23.86 22.27 -17.10
C PHE A 218 25.13 21.65 -16.52
N VAL A 219 26.28 22.29 -16.71
CA VAL A 219 27.53 21.86 -16.07
C VAL A 219 27.39 21.90 -14.54
N LEU A 220 26.87 22.99 -13.99
CA LEU A 220 26.58 23.10 -12.56
C LEU A 220 25.57 22.05 -12.09
N LEU A 221 24.51 21.80 -12.84
CA LEU A 221 23.52 20.77 -12.50
C LEU A 221 24.16 19.37 -12.49
N ALA A 222 24.98 19.03 -13.48
CA ALA A 222 25.69 17.76 -13.55
C ALA A 222 26.69 17.60 -12.39
N TRP A 223 27.39 18.67 -12.05
CA TRP A 223 28.29 18.71 -10.89
C TRP A 223 27.54 18.47 -9.58
N HIS A 224 26.47 19.24 -9.32
CA HIS A 224 25.65 19.06 -8.11
C HIS A 224 25.05 17.65 -8.03
N THR A 225 24.54 17.13 -9.15
CA THR A 225 24.01 15.76 -9.20
C THR A 225 25.09 14.73 -8.87
N THR A 226 26.31 14.93 -9.36
CA THR A 226 27.44 14.03 -9.09
C THR A 226 27.84 14.10 -7.62
N VAL A 227 27.90 15.30 -7.04
CA VAL A 227 28.14 15.49 -5.60
C VAL A 227 27.03 14.85 -4.77
N ASP A 228 25.76 15.04 -5.12
CA ASP A 228 24.62 14.46 -4.41
C ASP A 228 24.66 12.92 -4.43
N VAL A 229 24.97 12.33 -5.60
CA VAL A 229 25.15 10.88 -5.74
C VAL A 229 26.34 10.39 -4.91
N ALA A 230 27.48 11.08 -4.95
CA ALA A 230 28.66 10.73 -4.17
C ALA A 230 28.37 10.82 -2.65
N VAL A 231 27.70 11.87 -2.21
CA VAL A 231 27.27 12.06 -0.81
C VAL A 231 26.29 10.96 -0.42
N PHE A 232 25.30 10.62 -1.25
CA PHE A 232 24.35 9.54 -0.99
C PHE A 232 25.06 8.20 -0.76
N PHE A 233 25.98 7.81 -1.64
CA PHE A 233 26.76 6.59 -1.45
C PHE A 233 27.69 6.67 -0.23
N ALA A 234 28.31 7.82 0.02
CA ALA A 234 29.12 8.02 1.21
C ALA A 234 28.28 7.90 2.50
N THR A 235 27.05 8.43 2.53
CA THR A 235 26.13 8.28 3.64
C THR A 235 25.79 6.81 3.88
N ILE A 236 25.46 6.05 2.83
CA ILE A 236 25.14 4.62 2.96
C ILE A 236 26.34 3.81 3.48
N LEU A 237 27.55 4.11 2.99
CA LEU A 237 28.74 3.32 3.30
C LEU A 237 29.37 3.69 4.65
N PHE A 238 29.28 4.96 5.06
CA PHE A 238 30.05 5.49 6.20
C PHE A 238 29.19 6.01 7.35
N LEU A 239 27.94 6.43 7.12
CA LEU A 239 27.04 6.84 8.19
C LEU A 239 26.26 5.63 8.71
N LYS A 240 26.43 5.34 9.99
CA LYS A 240 25.54 4.42 10.71
C LYS A 240 24.44 5.23 11.36
N ASP A 241 23.21 4.76 11.22
CA ASP A 241 22.08 5.36 11.92
C ASP A 241 22.29 5.29 13.43
N THR A 242 22.01 6.40 14.11
CA THR A 242 21.95 6.44 15.56
C THR A 242 20.88 5.46 16.03
N ARG A 243 21.20 4.63 17.03
CA ARG A 243 20.21 3.75 17.63
C ARG A 243 19.14 4.58 18.36
N THR A 244 18.02 4.77 17.68
CA THR A 244 16.81 5.38 18.22
C THR A 244 15.77 4.31 18.57
N PRO A 245 14.72 4.63 19.35
CA PRO A 245 13.57 3.75 19.55
C PRO A 245 12.83 3.32 18.26
N PHE A 246 13.13 3.97 17.13
CA PHE A 246 12.57 3.65 15.81
C PHE A 246 13.45 2.68 15.02
N THR A 247 14.67 2.42 15.46
CA THR A 247 15.58 1.48 14.80
C THR A 247 15.07 0.06 15.04
N THR A 248 14.90 -0.72 13.97
CA THR A 248 14.49 -2.12 14.09
C THR A 248 15.59 -2.90 14.81
N THR A 249 15.25 -3.50 15.96
CA THR A 249 16.18 -4.27 16.79
C THR A 249 16.27 -5.75 16.40
N GLY A 250 15.44 -6.22 15.46
CA GLY A 250 15.35 -7.62 15.07
C GLY A 250 16.27 -8.00 13.90
N HIS A 251 16.63 -9.29 13.83
CA HIS A 251 17.20 -9.89 12.63
C HIS A 251 16.22 -9.76 11.45
N HIS A 252 16.73 -9.59 10.22
CA HIS A 252 15.90 -9.63 9.00
C HIS A 252 15.01 -10.88 9.02
N GLY A 253 13.69 -10.69 9.16
CA GLY A 253 12.69 -11.76 9.15
C GLY A 253 11.82 -11.90 10.41
N GLU A 254 12.13 -11.24 11.53
CA GLU A 254 11.23 -11.26 12.70
C GLU A 254 10.02 -10.32 12.48
N LEU A 255 8.87 -10.90 12.13
CA LEU A 255 7.59 -10.21 12.08
C LEU A 255 7.11 -9.91 13.51
N HIS A 256 7.52 -8.78 14.07
CA HIS A 256 6.91 -8.28 15.29
C HIS A 256 5.49 -7.79 14.99
N ARG A 257 4.53 -8.18 15.84
CA ARG A 257 3.16 -7.65 15.76
C ARG A 257 3.21 -6.13 15.84
N LYS A 258 2.78 -5.48 14.78
CA LYS A 258 2.67 -4.01 14.74
C LYS A 258 1.46 -3.61 15.61
N ARG A 259 1.62 -2.60 16.46
CA ARG A 259 0.46 -1.95 17.09
C ARG A 259 -0.11 -0.94 16.10
N ILE A 260 -1.37 -1.09 15.74
CA ILE A 260 -2.09 -0.18 14.86
C ILE A 260 -3.10 0.57 15.73
N VAL A 261 -3.12 1.88 15.63
CA VAL A 261 -4.00 2.76 16.42
C VAL A 261 -4.66 3.74 15.47
N HIS A 262 -5.97 3.90 15.59
CA HIS A 262 -6.75 4.80 14.74
C HIS A 262 -7.11 6.06 15.52
N ARG A 263 -6.85 7.25 14.99
CA ARG A 263 -7.24 8.51 15.60
C ARG A 263 -7.77 9.46 14.55
N SER A 264 -8.87 10.12 14.86
CA SER A 264 -9.49 11.11 13.99
C SER A 264 -9.09 12.52 14.36
N LEU A 265 -8.98 13.36 13.34
CA LEU A 265 -8.69 14.79 13.44
C LEU A 265 -9.82 15.54 12.76
N ASN A 266 -10.28 16.63 13.38
CA ASN A 266 -11.29 17.48 12.76
C ASN A 266 -10.69 18.19 11.53
N LEU A 267 -11.33 17.99 10.37
CA LEU A 267 -10.89 18.60 9.12
C LEU A 267 -10.97 20.13 9.16
N GLU A 268 -11.89 20.70 9.94
CA GLU A 268 -12.02 22.15 10.12
C GLU A 268 -10.80 22.73 10.84
N ASP A 269 -10.32 22.05 11.89
CA ASP A 269 -9.11 22.45 12.60
C ASP A 269 -7.88 22.37 11.69
N VAL A 270 -7.77 21.29 10.91
CA VAL A 270 -6.69 21.13 9.92
C VAL A 270 -6.72 22.26 8.88
N LYS A 271 -7.92 22.64 8.40
CA LYS A 271 -8.09 23.77 7.46
C LYS A 271 -7.75 25.11 8.09
N SER A 272 -8.11 25.31 9.36
CA SER A 272 -7.80 26.52 10.12
C SER A 272 -6.29 26.72 10.29
N VAL A 273 -5.56 25.67 10.69
CA VAL A 273 -4.09 25.69 10.78
C VAL A 273 -3.47 25.95 9.42
N LYS A 274 -3.95 25.24 8.38
CA LYS A 274 -3.51 25.44 6.99
C LYS A 274 -3.61 26.91 6.58
N GLN A 275 -4.75 27.55 6.84
CA GLN A 275 -4.98 28.96 6.48
C GLN A 275 -4.10 29.91 7.30
N THR A 276 -3.98 29.67 8.60
CA THR A 276 -3.17 30.50 9.50
C THR A 276 -1.68 30.44 9.15
N MET A 277 -1.18 29.25 8.79
CA MET A 277 0.23 29.00 8.47
C MET A 277 0.55 29.19 6.98
N ASN A 278 -0.43 29.52 6.15
CA ASN A 278 -0.31 29.65 4.69
C ASN A 278 0.40 28.44 4.03
N CYS A 279 -0.02 27.23 4.39
CA CYS A 279 0.58 25.97 3.90
C CYS A 279 -0.46 25.05 3.24
N ALA A 280 -0.06 23.85 2.83
CA ALA A 280 -0.97 22.81 2.35
C ALA A 280 -1.48 21.91 3.49
N VAL A 281 -2.57 21.18 3.25
CA VAL A 281 -3.10 20.20 4.22
C VAL A 281 -2.04 19.16 4.60
N ASN A 282 -1.27 18.69 3.62
CA ASN A 282 -0.21 17.72 3.84
C ASN A 282 0.89 18.28 4.76
N ASP A 283 1.20 19.57 4.68
CA ASP A 283 2.21 20.21 5.54
C ASP A 283 1.75 20.21 7.00
N VAL A 284 0.46 20.44 7.24
CA VAL A 284 -0.15 20.34 8.58
C VAL A 284 -0.01 18.91 9.12
N LEU A 285 -0.38 17.90 8.33
CA LEU A 285 -0.31 16.49 8.74
C LEU A 285 1.13 16.02 9.00
N VAL A 286 2.08 16.44 8.17
CA VAL A 286 3.52 16.17 8.38
C VAL A 286 4.01 16.86 9.65
N GLY A 287 3.58 18.10 9.91
CA GLY A 287 3.89 18.84 11.14
C GLY A 287 3.39 18.13 12.40
N VAL A 288 2.13 17.68 12.40
CA VAL A 288 1.55 16.92 13.51
C VAL A 288 2.30 15.60 13.74
N THR A 289 2.60 14.88 12.66
CA THR A 289 3.34 13.60 12.73
C THR A 289 4.75 13.81 13.27
N SER A 290 5.45 14.83 12.79
CA SER A 290 6.79 15.20 13.29
C SER A 290 6.75 15.58 14.76
N ALA A 291 5.78 16.39 15.20
CA ALA A 291 5.62 16.76 16.60
C ALA A 291 5.34 15.53 17.48
N ALA A 292 4.48 14.60 17.03
CA ALA A 292 4.18 13.37 17.75
C ALA A 292 5.41 12.46 17.88
N LEU A 293 6.14 12.23 16.78
CA LEU A 293 7.36 11.42 16.76
C LEU A 293 8.47 12.03 17.62
N SER A 294 8.68 13.35 17.54
CA SER A 294 9.64 14.07 18.39
C SER A 294 9.30 13.93 19.86
N ARG A 295 8.03 14.14 20.26
CA ARG A 295 7.61 13.97 21.65
C ARG A 295 7.79 12.54 22.15
N TYR A 296 7.51 11.55 21.31
CA TYR A 296 7.75 10.15 21.65
C TYR A 296 9.24 9.85 21.82
N TYR A 297 10.06 10.34 20.89
CA TYR A 297 11.51 10.19 20.93
C TYR A 297 12.09 10.76 22.23
N TYR A 298 11.83 12.04 22.53
CA TYR A 298 12.36 12.69 23.73
C TYR A 298 11.77 12.18 25.05
N ARG A 299 10.64 11.47 25.03
CA ARG A 299 10.09 10.83 26.23
C ARG A 299 10.74 9.46 26.51
N LYS A 300 11.24 8.79 25.47
CA LYS A 300 11.81 7.44 25.57
C LYS A 300 13.34 7.38 25.46
N SER A 301 13.98 8.44 24.98
CA SER A 301 15.42 8.69 25.11
C SER A 301 15.77 9.21 26.50
#